data_AF-A0A6C0AGC6-F1
#
_entry.id   AF-A0A6C0AGC6-F1
#
_cell.length_a   1.000
_cell.length_b   1.000
_cell.length_c   1.000
_cell.angle_alpha   90.00
_cell.angle_beta   90.00
_cell.angle_gamma   90.00
#
_symmetry.space_group_name_H-M   'P 1'
#
loop_
_entity.id
_entity.type
_entity.pdbx_description
1 polymer ?
#
loop_
_entity_poly.entity_id
_entity_poly.type
_entity_poly.pdbx_seq_one_letter_code
_entity_poly.pdbx_strand_id
1 'polypeptide(L)'
;METNTTIINKDNVLNIGQIKSMLDEIDMMTIEEHHNIINILKKHDISYMENDNGIFLKLNQLSIEIIFEIYKYVEDVRNTKNNLETAIRSVEYKPTIDTESNDTQTINQESNIQLEDWKKAIIEKMRNDSKVTRNKKRKSTQKNSNNE
;
A
#
# COMPACT_ATOMS: atom_id res chain seq x y z
N MET A 1 -9.71 20.22 45.80
CA MET A 1 -9.99 21.12 44.66
C MET A 1 -9.24 20.55 43.48
N GLU A 2 -9.91 19.79 42.64
CA GLU A 2 -9.32 19.20 41.44
C GLU A 2 -9.43 20.22 40.31
N THR A 3 -8.30 20.66 39.78
CA THR A 3 -8.23 21.63 38.71
C THR A 3 -8.54 20.96 37.38
N ASN A 4 -9.68 21.35 36.79
CA ASN A 4 -10.03 21.11 35.40
C ASN A 4 -8.86 21.45 34.46
N THR A 5 -8.48 20.51 33.59
CA THR A 5 -7.71 20.83 32.39
C THR A 5 -8.58 20.54 31.19
N THR A 6 -9.40 21.52 30.82
CA THR A 6 -10.07 21.57 29.52
C THR A 6 -8.99 21.87 28.48
N ILE A 7 -8.55 20.85 27.75
CA ILE A 7 -7.62 21.01 26.63
C ILE A 7 -8.41 21.66 25.49
N ILE A 8 -8.21 22.97 25.33
CA ILE A 8 -8.77 23.74 24.22
C ILE A 8 -7.91 23.48 22.98
N ASN A 9 -8.40 22.61 22.10
CA ASN A 9 -8.11 22.62 20.66
C ASN A 9 -9.41 22.23 19.96
N LYS A 10 -10.10 23.20 19.36
CA LYS A 10 -11.55 23.17 19.16
C LYS A 10 -12.04 22.20 18.07
N ASP A 11 -11.17 21.64 17.22
CA ASP A 11 -11.61 20.85 16.06
C ASP A 11 -10.94 19.47 15.88
N ASN A 12 -9.99 19.05 16.74
CA ASN A 12 -9.27 17.76 16.59
C ASN A 12 -9.22 16.97 17.92
N VAL A 13 -10.35 16.83 18.59
CA VAL A 13 -10.41 16.07 19.86
C VAL A 13 -10.76 14.61 19.55
N LEU A 14 -9.77 13.73 19.62
CA LEU A 14 -10.00 12.29 19.66
C LEU A 14 -10.64 11.92 21.00
N ASN A 15 -11.77 11.22 20.95
CA ASN A 15 -12.38 10.69 22.16
C ASN A 15 -11.65 9.42 22.62
N ILE A 16 -11.80 9.07 23.89
CA ILE A 16 -11.13 7.89 24.49
C ILE A 16 -11.51 6.59 23.76
N GLY A 17 -12.74 6.49 23.26
CA GLY A 17 -13.19 5.32 22.50
C GLY A 17 -12.47 5.17 21.15
N GLN A 18 -12.23 6.26 20.44
CA GLN A 18 -11.49 6.28 19.19
C GLN A 18 -10.04 5.88 19.41
N ILE A 19 -9.41 6.36 20.49
CA ILE A 19 -8.04 5.98 20.85
C ILE A 19 -7.97 4.47 21.15
N LYS A 20 -8.93 3.92 21.90
CA LYS A 20 -8.98 2.48 22.17
C LYS A 20 -9.15 1.66 20.89
N SER A 21 -10.12 2.02 20.04
CA SER A 21 -10.34 1.36 18.75
C SER A 21 -9.08 1.41 17.87
N MET A 22 -8.40 2.55 17.83
CA MET A 22 -7.15 2.71 17.10
C MET A 22 -6.06 1.75 17.62
N LEU A 23 -5.93 1.60 18.94
CA LEU A 23 -4.96 0.66 19.53
C LEU A 23 -5.29 -0.79 19.18
N ASP A 24 -6.58 -1.17 19.29
CA ASP A 24 -7.04 -2.52 18.92
C ASP A 24 -6.77 -2.82 17.44
N GLU A 25 -6.91 -1.82 16.56
CA GLU A 25 -6.60 -1.96 15.14
C GLU A 25 -5.10 -2.06 14.87
N ILE A 26 -4.29 -1.28 15.58
CA ILE A 26 -2.83 -1.36 15.49
C ILE A 26 -2.37 -2.78 15.85
N ASP A 27 -2.94 -3.40 16.88
CA ASP A 27 -2.57 -4.78 17.28
C ASP A 27 -2.84 -5.83 16.17
N MET A 28 -3.72 -5.52 15.23
CA MET A 28 -4.09 -6.39 14.10
C MET A 28 -3.39 -6.00 12.78
N MET A 29 -2.51 -5.01 12.82
CA MET A 29 -1.76 -4.56 11.65
C MET A 29 -0.64 -5.53 11.28
N THR A 30 -0.21 -5.43 10.03
CA THR A 30 0.97 -6.14 9.53
C THR A 30 2.25 -5.49 10.04
N ILE A 31 3.35 -6.24 10.00
CA ILE A 31 4.68 -5.75 10.40
C ILE A 31 5.08 -4.48 9.61
N GLU A 32 4.73 -4.42 8.32
CA GLU A 32 5.02 -3.25 7.49
C GLU A 32 4.21 -2.01 7.91
N GLU A 33 2.95 -2.18 8.27
CA GLU A 33 2.09 -1.12 8.81
C GLU A 33 2.62 -0.63 10.18
N HIS A 34 3.07 -1.54 11.04
CA HIS A 34 3.76 -1.18 12.29
C HIS A 34 5.03 -0.37 12.03
N HIS A 35 5.84 -0.74 11.04
CA HIS A 35 7.04 0.03 10.66
C HIS A 35 6.71 1.47 10.25
N ASN A 36 5.57 1.70 9.60
CA ASN A 36 5.14 3.05 9.25
C ASN A 36 4.74 3.87 10.48
N ILE A 37 4.10 3.25 11.47
CA ILE A 37 3.82 3.90 12.76
C ILE A 37 5.13 4.29 13.45
N ILE A 38 6.14 3.40 13.45
CA ILE A 38 7.47 3.72 13.98
C ILE A 38 8.11 4.89 13.23
N ASN A 39 7.94 4.95 11.91
CA ASN A 39 8.47 6.06 11.12
C ASN A 39 7.80 7.39 11.48
N ILE A 40 6.51 7.40 11.82
CA ILE A 40 5.83 8.59 12.38
C ILE A 40 6.50 8.99 13.69
N LEU A 41 6.72 8.04 14.61
CA LEU A 41 7.37 8.30 15.90
C LEU A 41 8.79 8.87 15.73
N LYS A 42 9.58 8.32 14.78
CA LYS A 42 10.94 8.79 14.46
C LYS A 42 10.96 10.22 13.93
N LYS A 43 9.99 10.62 13.10
CA LYS A 43 9.91 11.98 12.55
C LYS A 43 9.76 13.04 13.65
N HIS A 44 9.10 12.67 14.75
CA HIS A 44 8.86 13.54 15.90
C HIS A 44 9.89 13.37 17.03
N ASP A 45 11.02 12.70 16.75
CA ASP A 45 12.10 12.45 17.72
C ASP A 45 11.62 11.74 19.00
N ILE A 46 10.58 10.90 18.89
CA ILE A 46 10.07 10.13 20.01
C ILE A 46 10.99 8.94 20.25
N SER A 47 11.60 8.90 21.43
CA SER A 47 12.36 7.74 21.89
C SER A 47 11.42 6.56 22.18
N TYR A 48 11.74 5.41 21.62
CA TYR A 48 11.06 4.14 21.87
C TYR A 48 12.10 3.06 22.19
N MET A 49 11.71 2.06 22.96
CA MET A 49 12.55 0.88 23.19
C MET A 49 12.02 -0.28 22.36
N GLU A 50 12.90 -0.98 21.66
CA GLU A 50 12.56 -2.15 20.85
C GLU A 50 13.25 -3.38 21.44
N ASN A 51 12.51 -4.48 21.56
CA ASN A 51 13.04 -5.78 21.92
C ASN A 51 12.42 -6.87 21.03
N ASP A 52 12.83 -8.13 21.23
CA ASP A 52 12.33 -9.27 20.44
C ASP A 52 10.81 -9.46 20.51
N ASN A 53 10.15 -8.90 21.53
CA ASN A 53 8.71 -8.98 21.75
C ASN A 53 7.95 -7.73 21.27
N GLY A 54 8.63 -6.73 20.72
CA GLY A 54 8.02 -5.54 20.14
C GLY A 54 8.55 -4.22 20.72
N ILE A 55 7.71 -3.19 20.62
CA ILE A 55 8.11 -1.81 20.89
C ILE A 55 7.37 -1.26 22.11
N PHE A 56 8.14 -0.74 23.04
CA PHE A 56 7.68 -0.05 24.22
C PHE A 56 7.76 1.45 24.00
N LEU A 57 6.59 2.07 23.96
CA LEU A 57 6.42 3.51 23.83
C LEU A 57 5.83 4.08 25.12
N LYS A 58 6.43 5.16 25.62
CA LYS A 58 5.87 5.86 26.77
C LYS A 58 4.80 6.84 26.30
N LEU A 59 3.53 6.49 26.52
CA LEU A 59 2.39 7.29 26.08
C LEU A 59 2.37 8.72 26.66
N ASN A 60 2.99 8.96 27.81
CA ASN A 60 3.11 10.30 28.39
C ASN A 60 4.06 11.23 27.62
N GLN A 61 4.85 10.70 26.68
CA GLN A 61 5.74 11.48 25.82
C GLN A 61 5.13 11.80 24.45
N LEU A 62 3.94 11.27 24.15
CA LEU A 62 3.23 11.52 22.91
C LEU A 62 2.41 12.80 23.01
N SER A 63 2.71 13.77 22.13
CA SER A 63 1.82 14.92 21.95
C SER A 63 0.52 14.49 21.25
N ILE A 64 -0.53 15.27 21.45
CA ILE A 64 -1.82 15.03 20.79
C ILE A 64 -1.70 15.07 19.26
N GLU A 65 -0.78 15.85 18.71
CA GLU A 65 -0.55 15.90 17.26
C GLU A 65 -0.07 14.56 16.72
N ILE A 66 0.85 13.90 17.44
CA ILE A 66 1.41 12.61 17.04
C ILE A 66 0.34 11.52 17.12
N ILE A 67 -0.47 11.53 18.19
CA ILE A 67 -1.60 10.60 18.34
C ILE A 67 -2.58 10.78 17.17
N PHE A 68 -2.84 12.02 16.77
CA PHE A 68 -3.72 12.31 15.65
C PHE A 68 -3.13 11.89 14.29
N GLU A 69 -1.82 12.03 14.09
CA GLU A 69 -1.14 11.55 12.88
C GLU A 69 -1.17 10.01 12.78
N ILE A 70 -0.93 9.32 13.89
CA ILE A 70 -1.08 7.85 13.95
C ILE A 70 -2.53 7.46 13.66
N TYR A 71 -3.50 8.15 14.26
CA TYR A 71 -4.93 7.89 14.02
C TYR A 71 -5.29 8.02 12.54
N LYS A 72 -4.86 9.09 11.87
CA LYS A 72 -5.06 9.29 10.43
C LYS A 72 -4.44 8.18 9.59
N TYR A 73 -3.21 7.76 9.94
CA TYR A 73 -2.57 6.67 9.23
C TYR A 73 -3.37 5.36 9.34
N VAL A 74 -3.85 5.02 10.54
CA VAL A 74 -4.68 3.83 10.77
C VAL A 74 -6.01 3.93 9.99
N GLU A 75 -6.62 5.12 9.96
CA GLU A 75 -7.83 5.38 9.17
C GLU A 75 -7.60 5.20 7.66
N ASP A 76 -6.49 5.70 7.12
CA ASP A 76 -6.13 5.54 5.71
C ASP A 76 -5.91 4.06 5.34
N VAL A 77 -5.25 3.30 6.22
CA VAL A 77 -5.07 1.85 6.03
C VAL A 77 -6.42 1.14 6.00
N ARG A 78 -7.33 1.47 6.92
CA ARG A 78 -8.69 0.90 6.97
C ARG A 78 -9.47 1.20 5.70
N ASN A 79 -9.44 2.46 5.24
CA ASN A 79 -10.12 2.89 4.03
C ASN A 79 -9.55 2.19 2.79
N THR A 80 -8.23 2.00 2.73
CA THR A 80 -7.57 1.28 1.63
C THR A 80 -8.01 -0.19 1.58
N LYS A 81 -8.08 -0.87 2.73
CA LYS A 81 -8.55 -2.26 2.83
C LYS A 81 -10.01 -2.39 2.37
N ASN A 82 -10.88 -1.50 2.83
CA ASN A 82 -12.30 -1.49 2.44
C ASN A 82 -12.50 -1.20 0.94
N ASN A 83 -11.71 -0.28 0.38
CA ASN A 83 -11.76 0.04 -1.05
C ASN A 83 -11.30 -1.14 -1.90
N LEU A 84 -10.26 -1.86 -1.48
CA LEU A 84 -9.79 -3.06 -2.17
C LEU A 84 -10.85 -4.17 -2.15
N GLU A 85 -11.48 -4.41 -1.00
CA GLU A 85 -12.58 -5.38 -0.89
C GLU A 85 -13.75 -5.02 -1.80
N THR A 86 -14.12 -3.74 -1.83
CA THR A 86 -15.18 -3.23 -2.73
C THR A 86 -14.82 -3.41 -4.19
N ALA A 87 -13.56 -3.14 -4.57
CA ALA A 87 -13.07 -3.33 -5.92
C ALA A 87 -13.14 -4.81 -6.34
N ILE A 88 -12.69 -5.74 -5.50
CA ILE A 88 -12.75 -7.19 -5.75
C ILE A 88 -14.20 -7.64 -5.96
N ARG A 89 -15.11 -7.24 -5.08
CA ARG A 89 -16.54 -7.60 -5.17
C ARG A 89 -17.19 -7.11 -6.47
N SER A 90 -16.79 -5.93 -6.95
CA SER A 90 -17.30 -5.39 -8.22
C SER A 90 -16.78 -6.14 -9.46
N VAL A 91 -15.62 -6.80 -9.38
CA VAL A 91 -15.07 -7.63 -10.46
C VAL A 91 -15.69 -9.03 -10.46
N GLU A 92 -16.02 -9.58 -9.29
CA GLU A 92 -16.70 -10.89 -9.16
C GLU A 92 -18.15 -10.86 -9.66
N TYR A 93 -18.82 -9.70 -9.58
CA TYR A 93 -20.15 -9.53 -10.14
C TYR A 93 -20.09 -9.28 -11.66
N LYS A 94 -19.78 -10.33 -12.43
CA LYS A 94 -20.20 -10.40 -13.84
C LYS A 94 -21.59 -11.02 -13.87
N PRO A 95 -22.66 -10.26 -14.13
CA PRO A 95 -23.94 -10.89 -14.43
C PRO A 95 -23.71 -11.76 -15.66
N THR A 96 -23.88 -13.07 -15.52
CA THR A 96 -24.09 -13.93 -16.67
C THR A 96 -25.35 -13.42 -17.35
N ILE A 97 -25.16 -12.68 -18.44
CA ILE A 97 -26.25 -12.30 -19.31
C ILE A 97 -26.71 -13.60 -19.94
N ASP A 98 -27.71 -14.22 -19.33
CA ASP A 98 -28.46 -15.29 -19.96
C ASP A 98 -29.04 -14.73 -21.25
N THR A 99 -28.46 -15.19 -22.35
CA THR A 99 -28.82 -14.81 -23.70
C THR A 99 -30.11 -15.51 -24.05
N GLU A 100 -31.24 -14.81 -24.00
CA GLU A 100 -32.39 -15.12 -24.85
C GLU A 100 -32.76 -13.89 -25.69
N SER A 101 -32.14 -13.89 -26.88
CA SER A 101 -32.67 -13.52 -28.20
C SER A 101 -33.45 -12.22 -28.44
N ASN A 102 -32.97 -11.56 -29.50
CA ASN A 102 -33.63 -10.60 -30.40
C ASN A 102 -33.67 -9.14 -29.94
N ASP A 103 -32.68 -8.35 -30.35
CA ASP A 103 -32.94 -7.45 -31.48
C ASP A 103 -31.67 -6.78 -32.01
N THR A 104 -31.69 -6.62 -33.33
CA THR A 104 -30.68 -6.05 -34.21
C THR A 104 -30.26 -4.65 -33.77
N GLN A 105 -28.95 -4.40 -33.56
CA GLN A 105 -28.39 -3.05 -33.69
C GLN A 105 -26.87 -3.04 -33.92
N THR A 106 -26.53 -2.72 -35.17
CA THR A 106 -25.41 -1.95 -35.71
C THR A 106 -24.15 -1.80 -34.85
N ILE A 107 -23.07 -2.40 -35.36
CA ILE A 107 -21.68 -2.23 -34.94
C ILE A 107 -21.26 -0.76 -35.14
N ASN A 108 -21.10 -0.02 -34.04
CA ASN A 108 -20.25 1.17 -34.00
C ASN A 108 -18.90 0.77 -33.42
N GLN A 109 -18.00 0.33 -34.31
CA GLN A 109 -16.57 0.33 -34.06
C GLN A 109 -16.09 1.78 -34.09
N GLU A 110 -15.71 2.35 -32.95
CA GLU A 110 -14.64 3.35 -32.84
C GLU A 110 -14.48 3.83 -31.39
N SER A 111 -13.72 3.07 -30.59
CA SER A 111 -12.97 3.58 -29.41
C SER A 111 -12.15 2.46 -28.75
N ASN A 112 -11.60 1.52 -29.53
CA ASN A 112 -10.72 0.46 -29.01
C ASN A 112 -9.31 0.53 -29.62
N ILE A 113 -8.76 1.74 -29.77
CA ILE A 113 -7.41 1.94 -30.30
C ILE A 113 -6.38 2.14 -29.16
N GLN A 114 -6.80 2.61 -27.98
CA GLN A 114 -5.85 2.91 -26.89
C GLN A 114 -5.50 1.73 -25.97
N LEU A 115 -6.33 0.68 -25.93
CA LEU A 115 -6.14 -0.48 -25.04
C LEU A 115 -5.20 -1.55 -25.64
N GLU A 116 -5.00 -1.57 -26.95
CA GLU A 116 -4.12 -2.55 -27.60
C GLU A 116 -2.64 -2.10 -27.61
N ASP A 117 -2.38 -0.80 -27.49
CA ASP A 117 -1.03 -0.26 -27.53
C ASP A 117 -0.23 -0.54 -26.24
N TRP A 118 -0.87 -0.52 -25.06
CA TRP A 118 -0.17 -0.86 -23.82
C TRP A 118 0.18 -2.35 -23.74
N LYS A 119 -0.68 -3.24 -24.27
CA LYS A 119 -0.40 -4.68 -24.33
C LYS A 119 0.78 -4.96 -25.26
N LYS A 120 0.83 -4.33 -26.43
CA LYS A 120 1.96 -4.45 -27.36
C LYS A 120 3.26 -3.93 -26.74
N ALA A 121 3.22 -2.79 -26.04
CA ALA A 121 4.40 -2.23 -25.37
C ALA A 121 4.96 -3.17 -24.28
N ILE A 122 4.10 -3.84 -23.50
CA ILE A 122 4.53 -4.82 -22.50
C ILE A 122 5.20 -6.04 -23.16
N ILE A 123 4.58 -6.58 -24.22
CA ILE A 123 5.12 -7.74 -24.96
C ILE A 123 6.48 -7.40 -25.58
N GLU A 124 6.62 -6.21 -26.15
CA GLU A 124 7.87 -5.76 -26.76
C GLU A 124 8.99 -5.55 -25.74
N LYS A 125 8.67 -4.96 -24.58
CA LYS A 125 9.59 -4.82 -23.45
C LYS A 125 10.09 -6.19 -22.96
N MET A 126 9.19 -7.14 -22.73
CA MET A 126 9.55 -8.50 -22.32
C MET A 126 10.45 -9.21 -23.34
N ARG A 127 10.22 -8.98 -24.64
CA ARG A 127 11.02 -9.56 -25.72
C ARG A 127 12.42 -8.95 -25.80
N ASN A 128 12.57 -7.66 -25.52
CA ASN A 128 13.85 -6.96 -25.51
C ASN A 128 14.69 -7.34 -24.29
N ASP A 129 14.09 -7.41 -23.11
CA ASP A 129 14.77 -7.85 -21.88
C ASP A 129 15.27 -9.30 -22.01
N SER A 130 14.50 -10.16 -22.68
CA SER A 130 14.92 -11.54 -23.03
C SER A 130 16.04 -11.63 -24.06
N LYS A 131 16.22 -10.62 -24.93
CA LYS A 131 17.29 -10.59 -25.93
C LYS A 131 18.59 -9.98 -25.39
N VAL A 132 18.50 -9.00 -24.50
CA VAL A 132 19.67 -8.35 -23.87
C VAL A 132 20.43 -9.34 -22.98
N THR A 133 19.74 -10.27 -22.32
CA THR A 133 20.35 -11.34 -21.53
C THR A 133 21.07 -12.39 -22.38
N ARG A 134 20.63 -12.63 -23.62
CA ARG A 134 21.24 -13.64 -24.51
C ARG A 134 22.54 -13.19 -25.17
N ASN A 135 22.73 -11.88 -25.40
CA ASN A 135 23.91 -11.34 -26.08
C ASN A 135 25.10 -11.02 -25.17
N LYS A 136 24.96 -11.06 -23.84
CA LYS A 136 26.07 -10.78 -22.91
C LYS A 136 27.01 -11.97 -22.64
N LYS A 137 26.67 -13.18 -23.12
CA LYS A 137 27.45 -14.42 -22.86
C LYS A 137 28.30 -14.90 -24.05
N ARG A 138 28.85 -13.99 -24.85
CA ARG A 138 29.88 -14.32 -25.86
C ARG A 138 30.96 -13.24 -25.96
N LYS A 139 31.74 -13.05 -24.91
CA LYS A 139 33.11 -12.54 -25.04
C LYS A 139 33.95 -12.89 -23.81
N SER A 140 34.83 -13.88 -23.97
CA SER A 140 36.12 -14.03 -23.29
C SER A 140 36.48 -15.51 -23.14
N THR A 141 37.43 -15.97 -23.95
CA THR A 141 38.63 -16.69 -23.49
C THR A 141 39.55 -16.87 -24.69
N GLN A 142 40.43 -15.89 -24.86
CA GLN A 142 41.55 -15.94 -25.76
C GLN A 142 42.55 -16.94 -25.17
N LYS A 143 42.78 -18.06 -25.86
CA LYS A 143 43.69 -19.13 -25.47
C LYS A 143 45.12 -18.65 -25.76
N ASN A 144 45.83 -18.15 -24.76
CA ASN A 144 47.28 -17.95 -24.83
C ASN A 144 47.94 -19.32 -24.56
N SER A 145 48.43 -19.94 -25.63
CA SER A 145 49.46 -20.97 -25.54
C SER A 145 50.81 -20.28 -25.51
N ASN A 146 51.63 -20.52 -24.49
CA ASN A 146 53.10 -20.68 -24.53
C ASN A 146 53.69 -20.55 -23.13
N ASN A 147 54.19 -21.67 -22.59
CA ASN A 147 55.62 -21.89 -22.28
C ASN A 147 55.77 -23.02 -21.25
N GLU A 148 56.33 -24.14 -21.68
CA GLU A 148 57.40 -24.87 -21.00
C GLU A 148 58.26 -25.57 -22.07
#